data_AF-T0ZLJ0-F1
#
_entry.id   AF-T0ZLJ0-F1
#
_cell.length_a   1.000
_cell.length_b   1.000
_cell.length_c   1.000
_cell.angle_alpha   90.00
_cell.angle_beta   90.00
_cell.angle_gamma   90.00
#
_symmetry.space_group_name_H-M   'P 1'
#
loop_
_entity.id
_entity.type
_entity.pdbx_description
1 polymer ?
#
loop_
_entity_poly.entity_id
_entity_poly.type
_entity_poly.pdbx_seq_one_letter_code
_entity_poly.pdbx_strand_id
1 'polypeptide(L)'
;MLAKLNNPRNVAHDVKWKRVVPPVLGVVIVVLIMVIGSVTPLVSILNPSRGVIQNSRNLVIGNQTYDLSGLQNSVNIIQDSNGVYHIYAQSAADLYYALGFIQAKNRLFQIEVFGFEGMGQMSTFFGSSYQNYDRFQTMTGAPLTAMSDWSTVLSDRSTNSTDATTATALLSYAQGVNSYINYSESHNTLPLLFKLLGVQPYYWTPVYSYAVQEVMAQTLEFGDTGLQFSLIYSMIGNATYNLIPTFSPVQSYYYDGYSGAPNATVLAE
;
A
#
# COMPACT_ATOMS: atom_id res chain seq x y z
N MET A 1 21.67 -87.32 -24.51
CA MET A 1 20.64 -87.96 -23.68
C MET A 1 20.29 -86.99 -22.55
N LEU A 2 19.05 -86.52 -22.52
CA LEU A 2 18.50 -85.53 -21.58
C LEU A 2 18.37 -86.12 -20.16
N ALA A 3 18.68 -85.33 -19.13
CA ALA A 3 17.99 -85.37 -17.84
C ALA A 3 18.20 -84.06 -17.07
N LYS A 4 17.17 -83.21 -17.05
CA LYS A 4 16.94 -82.18 -16.02
C LYS A 4 16.43 -82.89 -14.77
N LEU A 5 16.93 -82.52 -13.59
CA LEU A 5 16.18 -82.64 -12.33
C LEU A 5 16.48 -81.47 -11.37
N ASN A 6 15.47 -80.60 -11.30
CA ASN A 6 15.02 -79.66 -10.27
C ASN A 6 15.87 -79.38 -9.01
N ASN A 7 16.17 -78.09 -8.82
CA ASN A 7 16.45 -77.46 -7.53
C ASN A 7 15.15 -76.91 -6.92
N PRO A 8 14.76 -77.24 -5.67
CA PRO A 8 13.57 -76.68 -5.05
C PRO A 8 13.88 -75.48 -4.14
N ARG A 9 13.00 -74.47 -4.23
CA ARG A 9 12.65 -73.46 -3.20
C ARG A 9 13.65 -72.31 -2.96
N ASN A 10 13.57 -71.28 -3.81
CA ASN A 10 13.73 -69.90 -3.34
C ASN A 10 12.35 -69.38 -2.88
N VAL A 11 12.12 -69.41 -1.57
CA VAL A 11 10.94 -68.79 -0.95
C VAL A 11 11.15 -67.27 -0.98
N ALA A 12 10.29 -66.58 -1.71
CA ALA A 12 10.29 -65.13 -1.86
C ALA A 12 10.04 -64.45 -0.50
N HIS A 13 11.09 -63.91 0.12
CA HIS A 13 11.00 -63.00 1.27
C HIS A 13 10.98 -61.52 0.87
N ASP A 14 10.61 -61.20 -0.39
CA ASP A 14 10.97 -59.91 -1.00
C ASP A 14 9.78 -58.99 -1.32
N VAL A 15 8.74 -58.96 -0.46
CA VAL A 15 7.47 -58.25 -0.77
C VAL A 15 6.81 -57.52 0.41
N LYS A 16 7.59 -57.03 1.39
CA LYS A 16 7.06 -56.03 2.35
C LYS A 16 7.68 -54.64 2.15
N TRP A 17 8.99 -54.57 1.93
CA TRP A 17 9.72 -53.30 1.74
C TRP A 17 9.27 -52.55 0.48
N LYS A 18 9.02 -53.24 -0.64
CA LYS A 18 8.58 -52.62 -1.91
C LYS A 18 7.20 -51.94 -1.84
N ARG A 19 6.37 -52.24 -0.84
CA ARG A 19 5.06 -51.61 -0.62
C ARG A 19 5.08 -50.45 0.39
N VAL A 20 6.05 -50.43 1.31
CA VAL A 20 6.12 -49.43 2.39
C VAL A 20 7.09 -48.29 2.08
N VAL A 21 8.16 -48.57 1.33
CA VAL A 21 9.16 -47.56 0.96
C VAL A 21 8.58 -46.43 0.10
N PRO A 22 7.76 -46.67 -0.95
CA PRO A 22 7.22 -45.59 -1.79
C PRO A 22 6.33 -44.58 -1.04
N PRO A 23 5.35 -44.98 -0.20
CA PRO A 23 4.52 -44.02 0.53
C PRO A 23 5.29 -43.29 1.64
N VAL A 24 6.24 -43.94 2.32
CA VAL A 24 7.10 -43.29 3.33
C VAL A 24 8.02 -42.25 2.67
N LEU A 25 8.60 -42.57 1.51
CA LEU A 25 9.40 -41.62 0.73
C LEU A 25 8.55 -40.41 0.28
N GLY A 26 7.31 -40.66 -0.16
CA GLY A 26 6.36 -39.62 -0.53
C GLY A 26 6.03 -38.67 0.64
N VAL A 27 5.76 -39.23 1.83
CA VAL A 27 5.53 -38.42 3.05
C VAL A 27 6.76 -37.61 3.42
N VAL A 28 7.96 -38.21 3.36
CA VAL A 28 9.22 -37.50 3.64
C VAL A 28 9.47 -36.38 2.65
N ILE A 29 9.20 -36.58 1.35
CA ILE A 29 9.31 -35.53 0.32
C ILE A 29 8.30 -34.41 0.59
N VAL A 30 7.05 -34.72 0.92
CA VAL A 30 6.04 -33.70 1.25
C VAL A 30 6.43 -32.92 2.50
N VAL A 31 6.91 -33.59 3.55
CA VAL A 31 7.42 -32.93 4.77
C VAL A 31 8.63 -32.06 4.45
N LEU A 32 9.57 -32.52 3.61
CA LEU A 32 10.70 -31.72 3.16
C LEU A 32 10.25 -30.51 2.35
N ILE A 33 9.28 -30.64 1.45
CA ILE A 33 8.73 -29.51 0.69
C ILE A 33 8.03 -28.52 1.62
N MET A 34 7.28 -29.01 2.61
CA MET A 34 6.63 -28.16 3.62
C MET A 34 7.66 -27.45 4.51
N VAL A 35 8.72 -28.14 4.95
CA VAL A 35 9.80 -27.56 5.76
C VAL A 35 10.58 -26.54 4.93
N ILE A 36 11.02 -26.91 3.72
CA ILE A 36 11.71 -26.01 2.79
C ILE A 36 10.84 -24.79 2.48
N GLY A 37 9.55 -24.99 2.18
CA GLY A 37 8.60 -23.92 1.92
C GLY A 37 8.29 -23.02 3.11
N SER A 38 8.49 -23.50 4.35
CA SER A 38 8.31 -22.70 5.57
C SER A 38 9.58 -21.95 5.99
N VAL A 39 10.79 -22.45 5.65
CA VAL A 39 12.05 -21.70 5.86
C VAL A 39 12.46 -20.80 4.69
N THR A 40 11.89 -20.95 3.49
CA THR A 40 12.24 -20.12 2.31
C THR A 40 12.10 -18.60 2.52
N PRO A 41 11.08 -18.06 3.21
CA PRO A 41 11.02 -16.62 3.48
C PRO A 41 12.14 -16.15 4.41
N LEU A 42 12.52 -16.95 5.40
CA LEU A 42 13.63 -16.62 6.30
C LEU A 42 14.98 -16.67 5.57
N VAL A 43 15.18 -17.66 4.70
CA VAL A 43 16.39 -17.78 3.87
C VAL A 43 16.50 -16.64 2.87
N SER A 44 15.38 -16.18 2.27
CA SER A 44 15.38 -15.05 1.35
C SER A 44 15.68 -13.72 2.05
N ILE A 45 15.13 -13.51 3.26
CA ILE A 45 15.38 -12.34 4.11
C ILE A 45 16.86 -12.28 4.55
N LEU A 46 17.45 -13.40 4.93
CA LEU A 46 18.84 -13.49 5.37
C LEU A 46 19.85 -13.54 4.21
N ASN A 47 19.38 -13.58 2.97
CA ASN A 47 20.27 -13.61 1.81
C ASN A 47 21.12 -12.31 1.78
N PRO A 48 22.46 -12.40 1.77
CA PRO A 48 23.32 -11.23 1.88
C PRO A 48 23.30 -10.34 0.64
N SER A 49 22.90 -10.87 -0.53
CA SER A 49 22.80 -10.09 -1.76
C SER A 49 21.40 -9.56 -2.01
N ARG A 50 20.34 -10.32 -1.71
CA ARG A 50 18.92 -9.94 -2.00
C ARG A 50 18.09 -9.55 -0.78
N GLY A 51 18.50 -9.99 0.39
CA GLY A 51 17.77 -9.82 1.64
C GLY A 51 17.99 -8.46 2.29
N VAL A 52 17.70 -8.40 3.59
CA VAL A 52 17.63 -7.15 4.37
C VAL A 52 19.00 -6.53 4.62
N ILE A 53 20.05 -7.35 4.66
CA ILE A 53 21.44 -6.90 4.84
C ILE A 53 21.86 -5.98 3.69
N GLN A 54 21.36 -6.21 2.47
CA GLN A 54 21.67 -5.38 1.31
C GLN A 54 21.17 -3.93 1.48
N ASN A 55 20.03 -3.71 2.14
CA ASN A 55 19.50 -2.37 2.38
C ASN A 55 20.45 -1.51 3.22
N SER A 56 21.14 -2.11 4.19
CA SER A 56 22.17 -1.41 4.98
C SER A 56 23.44 -1.09 4.18
N ARG A 57 23.81 -1.96 3.23
CA ARG A 57 25.00 -1.78 2.37
C ARG A 57 24.81 -0.74 1.28
N ASN A 58 23.56 -0.53 0.84
CA ASN A 58 23.20 0.44 -0.19
C ASN A 58 22.90 1.84 0.38
N LEU A 59 23.19 2.10 1.65
CA LEU A 59 23.17 3.44 2.24
C LEU A 59 24.36 4.25 1.67
N VAL A 60 24.18 4.78 0.47
CA VAL A 60 25.16 5.67 -0.15
C VAL A 60 24.95 7.08 0.39
N ILE A 61 25.90 7.53 1.20
CA ILE A 61 25.96 8.92 1.68
C ILE A 61 26.86 9.68 0.72
N GLY A 62 26.27 10.56 -0.11
CA GLY A 62 27.02 11.40 -1.05
C GLY A 62 26.24 11.74 -2.32
N ASN A 63 26.94 12.36 -3.27
CA ASN A 63 26.36 12.76 -4.55
C ASN A 63 26.05 11.51 -5.39
N GLN A 64 24.82 11.44 -5.91
CA GLN A 64 24.37 10.37 -6.78
C GLN A 64 23.81 10.97 -8.07
N THR A 65 24.11 10.33 -9.19
CA THR A 65 23.54 10.66 -10.49
C THR A 65 22.69 9.48 -10.94
N TYR A 66 21.47 9.76 -11.38
CA TYR A 66 20.54 8.77 -11.89
C TYR A 66 20.23 9.10 -13.34
N ASP A 67 20.45 8.14 -14.23
CA ASP A 67 20.05 8.26 -15.63
C ASP A 67 18.61 7.77 -15.78
N LEU A 68 17.70 8.73 -15.91
CA LEU A 68 16.25 8.50 -15.93
C LEU A 68 15.69 8.88 -17.30
N SER A 69 15.07 7.92 -17.99
CA SER A 69 14.56 8.11 -19.36
C SER A 69 13.32 9.03 -19.45
N GLY A 70 12.67 9.34 -18.32
CA GLY A 70 11.45 10.15 -18.28
C GLY A 70 11.67 11.67 -18.15
N LEU A 71 12.91 12.13 -17.94
CA LEU A 71 13.24 13.54 -17.81
C LEU A 71 13.54 14.17 -19.17
N GLN A 72 13.04 15.39 -19.38
CA GLN A 72 13.37 16.21 -20.56
C GLN A 72 14.67 16.99 -20.34
N ASN A 73 14.90 17.44 -19.10
CA ASN A 73 16.07 18.22 -18.71
C ASN A 73 16.69 17.66 -17.42
N SER A 74 17.94 18.02 -17.15
CA SER A 74 18.60 17.68 -15.89
C SER A 74 17.88 18.33 -14.70
N VAL A 75 17.63 17.56 -13.65
CA VAL A 75 17.09 18.03 -12.38
C VAL A 75 18.17 17.94 -11.30
N ASN A 76 18.34 19.01 -10.52
CA ASN A 76 19.25 19.01 -9.37
C ASN A 76 18.46 18.87 -8.07
N ILE A 77 18.87 17.94 -7.21
CA ILE A 77 18.21 17.68 -5.92
C ILE A 77 19.26 17.83 -4.82
N ILE A 78 18.99 18.74 -3.88
CA ILE A 78 19.85 19.00 -2.73
C ILE A 78 19.13 18.55 -1.47
N GLN A 79 19.73 17.65 -0.70
CA GLN A 79 19.25 17.31 0.63
C GLN A 79 19.95 18.22 1.64
N ASP A 80 19.18 18.92 2.47
CA ASP A 80 19.74 19.73 3.56
C ASP A 80 20.09 18.89 4.80
N SER A 81 20.65 19.54 5.82
CA SER A 81 21.06 18.88 7.07
C SER A 81 19.92 18.26 7.87
N ASN A 82 18.68 18.68 7.63
CA ASN A 82 17.48 18.14 8.28
C ASN A 82 16.87 16.99 7.48
N GLY A 83 17.47 16.64 6.33
CA GLY A 83 16.99 15.60 5.44
C GLY A 83 15.90 16.07 4.48
N VAL A 84 15.64 17.37 4.36
CA VAL A 84 14.65 17.93 3.44
C VAL A 84 15.26 18.05 2.04
N TYR A 85 14.51 17.60 1.03
CA TYR A 85 14.93 17.64 -0.36
C TYR A 85 14.43 18.92 -1.05
N HIS A 86 15.37 19.67 -1.61
CA HIS A 86 15.14 20.87 -2.43
C HIS A 86 15.35 20.50 -3.90
N ILE A 87 14.30 20.60 -4.73
CA ILE A 87 14.31 20.15 -6.13
C ILE A 87 14.33 21.36 -7.06
N TYR A 88 15.31 21.41 -7.96
CA TYR A 88 15.48 22.46 -8.96
C TYR A 88 15.39 21.85 -10.36
N ALA A 89 14.35 22.24 -11.11
CA ALA A 89 14.06 21.75 -12.45
C ALA A 89 13.73 22.90 -13.41
N GLN A 90 13.88 22.67 -14.72
CA GLN A 90 13.60 23.66 -15.76
C GLN A 90 12.14 23.64 -16.26
N SER A 91 11.40 22.59 -15.93
CA SER A 91 9.98 22.44 -16.30
C SER A 91 9.18 21.88 -15.13
N ALA A 92 7.88 22.16 -15.11
CA ALA A 92 6.97 21.60 -14.10
C ALA A 92 6.88 20.07 -14.20
N ALA A 93 6.90 19.52 -15.42
CA ALA A 93 6.87 18.07 -15.63
C ALA A 93 8.10 17.38 -15.01
N ASP A 94 9.31 17.91 -15.27
CA ASP A 94 10.56 17.40 -14.68
C ASP A 94 10.57 17.55 -13.15
N LEU A 95 10.01 18.64 -12.62
CA LEU A 95 9.88 18.89 -11.19
C LEU A 95 9.01 17.82 -10.51
N TYR A 96 7.80 17.58 -11.02
CA TYR A 96 6.88 16.59 -10.45
C TYR A 96 7.38 15.16 -10.63
N TYR A 97 8.05 14.87 -11.75
CA TYR A 97 8.73 13.60 -11.95
C TYR A 97 9.81 13.36 -10.89
N ALA A 98 10.69 14.34 -10.67
CA ALA A 98 11.72 14.25 -9.66
C ALA A 98 11.15 14.14 -8.23
N LEU A 99 10.03 14.84 -7.95
CA LEU A 99 9.29 14.71 -6.69
C LEU A 99 8.82 13.27 -6.46
N GLY A 100 8.18 12.65 -7.46
CA GLY A 100 7.73 11.26 -7.38
C GLY A 100 8.89 10.29 -7.18
N PHE A 101 9.98 10.47 -7.92
CA PHE A 101 11.18 9.63 -7.81
C PHE A 101 11.80 9.73 -6.42
N ILE A 102 12.03 10.94 -5.90
CA ILE A 102 12.68 11.13 -4.60
C ILE A 102 11.76 10.70 -3.45
N GLN A 103 10.46 10.95 -3.55
CA GLN A 103 9.49 10.50 -2.55
C GLN A 103 9.44 8.97 -2.50
N ALA A 104 9.37 8.29 -3.65
CA ALA A 104 9.45 6.84 -3.72
C ALA A 104 10.77 6.32 -3.14
N LYS A 105 11.91 6.94 -3.48
CA LYS A 105 13.22 6.57 -2.92
C LYS A 105 13.23 6.49 -1.40
N ASN A 106 12.52 7.39 -0.74
CA ASN A 106 12.53 7.49 0.71
C ASN A 106 11.32 6.82 1.38
N ARG A 107 10.17 6.76 0.70
CA ARG A 107 8.85 6.48 1.28
C ARG A 107 7.95 5.59 0.41
N LEU A 108 8.50 4.83 -0.54
CA LEU A 108 7.70 4.00 -1.47
C LEU A 108 6.65 3.13 -0.75
N PHE A 109 7.05 2.38 0.29
CA PHE A 109 6.09 1.55 1.04
C PHE A 109 4.98 2.38 1.70
N GLN A 110 5.32 3.55 2.25
CA GLN A 110 4.35 4.43 2.90
C GLN A 110 3.30 4.95 1.91
N ILE A 111 3.75 5.46 0.75
CA ILE A 111 2.81 6.00 -0.24
C ILE A 111 1.94 4.91 -0.84
N GLU A 112 2.49 3.71 -1.06
CA GLU A 112 1.74 2.57 -1.58
C GLU A 112 0.66 2.11 -0.59
N VAL A 113 0.98 2.03 0.70
CA VAL A 113 -0.01 1.72 1.74
C VAL A 113 -1.15 2.74 1.74
N PHE A 114 -0.87 4.04 1.66
CA PHE A 114 -1.94 5.05 1.61
C PHE A 114 -2.77 4.96 0.33
N GLY A 115 -2.15 4.68 -0.82
CA GLY A 115 -2.87 4.43 -2.06
C GLY A 115 -3.81 3.23 -1.95
N PHE A 116 -3.33 2.13 -1.39
CA PHE A 116 -4.13 0.91 -1.18
C PHE A 116 -5.20 1.08 -0.11
N GLU A 117 -4.93 1.90 0.90
CA GLU A 117 -5.89 2.28 1.93
C GLU A 117 -7.11 2.99 1.31
N GLY A 118 -6.89 4.00 0.48
CA GLY A 118 -8.00 4.69 -0.21
C GLY A 118 -8.71 3.83 -1.25
N MET A 119 -7.97 2.92 -1.89
CA MET A 119 -8.55 1.98 -2.87
C MET A 119 -9.25 0.77 -2.23
N GLY A 120 -9.18 0.59 -0.90
CA GLY A 120 -9.74 -0.57 -0.23
C GLY A 120 -9.07 -1.89 -0.65
N GLN A 121 -7.75 -1.92 -0.68
CA GLN A 121 -6.96 -3.08 -1.14
C GLN A 121 -5.93 -3.55 -0.09
N MET A 122 -6.06 -3.15 1.18
CA MET A 122 -5.11 -3.44 2.25
C MET A 122 -4.93 -4.93 2.51
N SER A 123 -5.94 -5.77 2.23
CA SER A 123 -5.82 -7.22 2.35
C SER A 123 -4.77 -7.84 1.39
N THR A 124 -4.38 -7.13 0.33
CA THR A 124 -3.27 -7.53 -0.55
C THR A 124 -1.93 -7.59 0.18
N PHE A 125 -1.67 -6.66 1.11
CA PHE A 125 -0.42 -6.62 1.87
C PHE A 125 -0.51 -7.30 3.22
N PHE A 126 -1.65 -7.17 3.89
CA PHE A 126 -1.80 -7.55 5.30
C PHE A 126 -2.73 -8.76 5.52
N GLY A 127 -3.23 -9.36 4.42
CA GLY A 127 -4.01 -10.57 4.44
C GLY A 127 -5.47 -10.38 4.86
N SER A 128 -6.15 -11.49 5.13
CA SER A 128 -7.61 -11.55 5.30
C SER A 128 -8.15 -10.70 6.46
N SER A 129 -7.32 -10.36 7.45
CA SER A 129 -7.72 -9.50 8.57
C SER A 129 -8.18 -8.10 8.13
N TYR A 130 -7.77 -7.64 6.94
CA TYR A 130 -8.15 -6.34 6.37
C TYR A 130 -9.35 -6.40 5.40
N GLN A 131 -9.97 -7.56 5.18
CA GLN A 131 -11.11 -7.65 4.23
C GLN A 131 -12.30 -6.78 4.62
N ASN A 132 -12.57 -6.63 5.92
CA ASN A 132 -13.64 -5.73 6.39
C ASN A 132 -13.30 -4.27 6.12
N TYR A 133 -12.03 -3.90 6.21
CA TYR A 133 -11.55 -2.56 5.88
C TYR A 133 -11.72 -2.29 4.38
N ASP A 134 -11.26 -3.20 3.53
CA ASP A 134 -11.39 -3.11 2.08
C ASP A 134 -12.85 -2.99 1.62
N ARG A 135 -13.72 -3.78 2.25
CA ARG A 135 -15.17 -3.71 2.02
C ARG A 135 -15.74 -2.36 2.45
N PHE A 136 -15.32 -1.83 3.60
CA PHE A 136 -15.77 -0.54 4.09
C PHE A 136 -15.43 0.58 3.09
N GLN A 137 -14.18 0.65 2.60
CA GLN A 137 -13.76 1.66 1.63
C GLN A 137 -14.51 1.54 0.29
N THR A 138 -14.76 0.31 -0.16
CA THR A 138 -15.56 0.07 -1.37
C THR A 138 -17.02 0.49 -1.17
N MET A 139 -17.58 0.29 0.02
CA MET A 139 -18.97 0.64 0.35
C MET A 139 -19.17 2.15 0.54
N THR A 140 -18.18 2.87 1.07
CA THR A 140 -18.23 4.33 1.19
C THR A 140 -17.99 5.03 -0.16
N GLY A 141 -17.44 4.32 -1.14
CA GLY A 141 -17.28 4.81 -2.51
C GLY A 141 -15.93 5.47 -2.81
N ALA A 142 -14.99 5.48 -1.85
CA ALA A 142 -13.67 6.12 -2.03
C ALA A 142 -12.93 5.70 -3.32
N PRO A 143 -12.87 4.40 -3.70
CA PRO A 143 -12.22 4.01 -4.95
C PRO A 143 -12.93 4.56 -6.20
N LEU A 144 -14.26 4.66 -6.17
CA LEU A 144 -15.05 5.19 -7.28
C LEU A 144 -14.87 6.70 -7.42
N THR A 145 -14.86 7.43 -6.30
CA THR A 145 -14.57 8.87 -6.27
C THR A 145 -13.19 9.16 -6.83
N ALA A 146 -12.14 8.46 -6.36
CA ALA A 146 -10.78 8.66 -6.84
C ALA A 146 -10.62 8.41 -8.35
N MET A 147 -11.29 7.39 -8.90
CA MET A 147 -11.32 7.14 -10.34
C MET A 147 -12.09 8.23 -11.11
N SER A 148 -13.24 8.65 -10.57
CA SER A 148 -14.09 9.69 -11.15
C SER A 148 -13.37 11.03 -11.22
N ASP A 149 -12.72 11.46 -10.13
CA ASP A 149 -12.01 12.74 -10.06
C ASP A 149 -10.85 12.78 -11.04
N TRP A 150 -10.09 11.68 -11.16
CA TRP A 150 -9.05 11.59 -12.18
C TRP A 150 -9.62 11.66 -13.60
N SER A 151 -10.73 10.97 -13.85
CA SER A 151 -11.39 10.99 -15.16
C SER A 151 -11.86 12.40 -15.53
N THR A 152 -12.43 13.14 -14.59
CA THR A 152 -12.89 14.53 -14.77
C THR A 152 -11.70 15.45 -15.10
N VAL A 153 -10.60 15.34 -14.34
CA VAL A 153 -9.39 16.12 -14.66
C VAL A 153 -8.87 15.81 -16.06
N LEU A 154 -8.90 14.54 -16.48
CA LEU A 154 -8.48 14.16 -17.83
C LEU A 154 -9.40 14.67 -18.94
N SER A 155 -10.72 14.73 -18.73
CA SER A 155 -11.65 15.29 -19.72
C SER A 155 -11.49 16.80 -19.86
N ASP A 156 -11.31 17.47 -18.72
CA ASP A 156 -11.43 18.93 -18.66
C ASP A 156 -10.10 19.64 -18.90
N ARG A 157 -8.97 18.94 -18.85
CA ARG A 157 -7.62 19.52 -19.07
C ARG A 157 -7.43 20.29 -20.39
N SER A 158 -8.27 20.05 -21.40
CA SER A 158 -8.18 20.77 -22.67
C SER A 158 -8.84 22.15 -22.64
N THR A 159 -9.77 22.36 -21.70
CA THR A 159 -10.57 23.59 -21.55
C THR A 159 -10.35 24.29 -20.21
N ASN A 160 -9.77 23.61 -19.21
CA ASN A 160 -9.44 24.14 -17.90
C ASN A 160 -7.92 24.06 -17.64
N SER A 161 -7.29 25.22 -17.43
CA SER A 161 -5.85 25.33 -17.18
C SER A 161 -5.40 24.73 -15.84
N THR A 162 -6.28 24.73 -14.84
CA THR A 162 -6.02 24.08 -13.54
C THR A 162 -5.94 22.57 -13.73
N ASP A 163 -6.92 21.99 -14.43
CA ASP A 163 -6.94 20.55 -14.73
C ASP A 163 -5.77 20.13 -15.63
N ALA A 164 -5.36 20.98 -16.57
CA ALA A 164 -4.14 20.77 -17.36
C ALA A 164 -2.89 20.67 -16.48
N THR A 165 -2.79 21.54 -15.48
CA THR A 165 -1.68 21.56 -14.52
C THR A 165 -1.72 20.33 -13.62
N THR A 166 -2.89 19.98 -13.09
CA THR A 166 -3.10 18.79 -12.26
C THR A 166 -2.77 17.51 -13.02
N ALA A 167 -3.25 17.38 -14.26
CA ALA A 167 -2.94 16.24 -15.11
C ALA A 167 -1.43 16.10 -15.36
N THR A 168 -0.74 17.20 -15.67
CA THR A 168 0.72 17.21 -15.84
C THR A 168 1.42 16.77 -14.55
N ALA A 169 1.02 17.33 -13.41
CA ALA A 169 1.61 17.02 -12.12
C ALA A 169 1.47 15.54 -11.74
N LEU A 170 0.25 15.00 -11.79
CA LEU A 170 -0.03 13.64 -11.36
C LEU A 170 0.56 12.59 -12.31
N LEU A 171 0.55 12.84 -13.63
CA LEU A 171 1.17 11.94 -14.60
C LEU A 171 2.69 11.91 -14.43
N SER A 172 3.33 13.07 -14.33
CA SER A 172 4.78 13.16 -14.12
C SER A 172 5.18 12.55 -12.77
N TYR A 173 4.45 12.84 -11.70
CA TYR A 173 4.67 12.23 -10.39
C TYR A 173 4.59 10.70 -10.44
N ALA A 174 3.54 10.14 -11.06
CA ALA A 174 3.39 8.70 -11.23
C ALA A 174 4.57 8.08 -12.00
N GLN A 175 5.00 8.72 -13.08
CA GLN A 175 6.18 8.28 -13.84
C GLN A 175 7.45 8.29 -13.00
N GLY A 176 7.64 9.31 -12.15
CA GLY A 176 8.75 9.40 -11.22
C GLY A 176 8.78 8.25 -10.22
N VAL A 177 7.63 7.97 -9.58
CA VAL A 177 7.47 6.83 -8.65
C VAL A 177 7.79 5.51 -9.35
N ASN A 178 7.22 5.29 -10.54
CA ASN A 178 7.41 4.07 -11.32
C ASN A 178 8.86 3.89 -11.78
N SER A 179 9.56 4.99 -12.05
CA SER A 179 10.98 4.95 -12.39
C SER A 179 11.84 4.54 -11.21
N TYR A 180 11.48 4.96 -9.99
CA TYR A 180 12.16 4.46 -8.79
C TYR A 180 11.84 2.99 -8.53
N ILE A 181 10.60 2.53 -8.74
CA ILE A 181 10.24 1.10 -8.63
C ILE A 181 11.17 0.27 -9.51
N ASN A 182 11.25 0.60 -10.80
CA ASN A 182 12.13 -0.07 -11.77
C ASN A 182 13.62 0.00 -11.37
N TYR A 183 14.09 1.16 -10.92
CA TYR A 183 15.44 1.31 -10.41
C TYR A 183 15.70 0.38 -9.22
N SER A 184 14.76 0.31 -8.28
CA SER A 184 14.90 -0.46 -7.05
C SER A 184 14.89 -1.97 -7.28
N GLU A 185 14.15 -2.45 -8.27
CA GLU A 185 14.14 -3.85 -8.69
C GLU A 185 15.45 -4.22 -9.39
N SER A 186 15.86 -3.43 -10.38
CA SER A 186 17.09 -3.68 -11.16
C SER A 186 18.37 -3.61 -10.32
N HIS A 187 18.39 -2.77 -9.27
CA HIS A 187 19.52 -2.59 -8.37
C HIS A 187 19.35 -3.32 -7.03
N ASN A 188 18.24 -4.03 -6.85
CA ASN A 188 17.94 -4.83 -5.66
C ASN A 188 17.99 -3.99 -4.36
N THR A 189 17.52 -2.74 -4.47
CA THR A 189 17.39 -1.75 -3.39
C THR A 189 15.94 -1.61 -2.91
N LEU A 190 15.07 -2.57 -3.24
CA LEU A 190 13.67 -2.54 -2.82
C LEU A 190 13.55 -2.28 -1.29
N PRO A 191 12.63 -1.42 -0.84
CA PRO A 191 12.51 -1.09 0.58
C PRO A 191 12.33 -2.32 1.47
N LEU A 192 12.85 -2.22 2.69
CA LEU A 192 12.89 -3.32 3.66
C LEU A 192 11.53 -3.99 3.86
N LEU A 193 10.47 -3.20 3.99
CA LEU A 193 9.12 -3.69 4.31
C LEU A 193 8.56 -4.59 3.20
N PHE A 194 8.81 -4.29 1.93
CA PHE A 194 8.45 -5.18 0.82
C PHE A 194 9.15 -6.54 0.92
N LYS A 195 10.45 -6.52 1.22
CA LYS A 195 11.24 -7.75 1.39
C LYS A 195 10.76 -8.59 2.58
N LEU A 196 10.41 -7.94 3.70
CA LEU A 196 9.91 -8.62 4.89
C LEU A 196 8.52 -9.24 4.67
N LEU A 197 7.64 -8.55 3.96
CA LEU A 197 6.29 -9.03 3.65
C LEU A 197 6.27 -10.02 2.47
N GLY A 198 7.37 -10.12 1.70
CA GLY A 198 7.43 -10.97 0.51
C GLY A 198 6.55 -10.45 -0.64
N VAL A 199 6.26 -9.15 -0.65
CA VAL A 199 5.40 -8.48 -1.63
C VAL A 199 6.24 -7.58 -2.54
N GLN A 200 5.73 -7.30 -3.73
CA GLN A 200 6.33 -6.38 -4.69
C GLN A 200 5.52 -5.08 -4.76
N PRO A 201 6.17 -3.95 -5.08
CA PRO A 201 5.48 -2.69 -5.26
C PRO A 201 4.57 -2.73 -6.50
N TYR A 202 3.52 -1.92 -6.49
CA TYR A 202 2.63 -1.73 -7.63
C TYR A 202 2.96 -0.43 -8.35
N TYR A 203 2.75 -0.42 -9.67
CA TYR A 203 2.91 0.83 -10.41
C TYR A 203 1.90 1.88 -9.94
N TRP A 204 2.42 3.05 -9.60
CA TRP A 204 1.65 4.22 -9.27
C TRP A 204 0.92 4.75 -10.50
N THR A 205 -0.32 5.15 -10.28
CA THR A 205 -1.18 5.82 -11.25
C THR A 205 -1.73 7.09 -10.59
N PRO A 206 -2.14 8.11 -11.36
CA PRO A 206 -2.79 9.31 -10.80
C PRO A 206 -3.98 9.01 -9.88
N VAL A 207 -4.70 7.91 -10.11
CA VAL A 207 -5.82 7.49 -9.26
C VAL A 207 -5.38 7.24 -7.81
N TYR A 208 -4.19 6.68 -7.59
CA TYR A 208 -3.69 6.46 -6.22
C TYR A 208 -3.42 7.77 -5.47
N SER A 209 -3.09 8.86 -6.17
CA SER A 209 -2.96 10.17 -5.54
C SER A 209 -4.31 10.70 -5.06
N TYR A 210 -5.39 10.49 -5.83
CA TYR A 210 -6.75 10.78 -5.37
C TYR A 210 -7.21 9.82 -4.28
N ALA A 211 -6.83 8.55 -4.33
CA ALA A 211 -7.14 7.61 -3.26
C ALA A 211 -6.54 8.07 -1.92
N VAL A 212 -5.31 8.60 -1.93
CA VAL A 212 -4.70 9.22 -0.74
C VAL A 212 -5.52 10.44 -0.28
N GLN A 213 -6.03 11.26 -1.20
CA GLN A 213 -6.91 12.38 -0.87
C GLN A 213 -8.21 11.91 -0.21
N GLU A 214 -8.83 10.82 -0.69
CA GLU A 214 -10.03 10.23 -0.08
C GLU A 214 -9.77 9.75 1.35
N VAL A 215 -8.61 9.16 1.65
CA VAL A 215 -8.23 8.79 3.03
C VAL A 215 -8.12 10.02 3.92
N MET A 216 -7.58 11.12 3.41
CA MET A 216 -7.50 12.38 4.16
C MET A 216 -8.90 12.98 4.41
N ALA A 217 -9.74 13.02 3.38
CA ALA A 217 -11.13 13.50 3.49
C ALA A 217 -11.91 12.68 4.52
N GLN A 218 -11.81 11.36 4.44
CA GLN A 218 -12.41 10.45 5.41
C GLN A 218 -11.91 10.74 6.84
N THR A 219 -10.61 10.89 7.04
CA THR A 219 -10.05 11.13 8.38
C THR A 219 -10.52 12.45 9.00
N LEU A 220 -10.83 13.45 8.18
CA LEU A 220 -11.23 14.78 8.62
C LEU A 220 -12.75 14.95 8.75
N GLU A 221 -13.55 14.23 7.96
CA GLU A 221 -14.99 14.46 7.85
C GLU A 221 -15.86 13.24 8.22
N PHE A 222 -15.33 12.02 8.12
CA PHE A 222 -16.12 10.83 8.41
C PHE A 222 -16.31 10.65 9.91
N GLY A 223 -17.56 10.43 10.33
CA GLY A 223 -17.90 10.10 11.71
C GLY A 223 -19.25 9.39 11.81
N ASP A 224 -19.36 8.49 12.78
CA ASP A 224 -20.58 7.75 13.11
C ASP A 224 -21.33 8.36 14.31
N THR A 225 -20.91 9.53 14.79
CA THR A 225 -21.46 10.23 15.95
C THR A 225 -22.99 10.37 15.88
N GLY A 226 -23.54 10.73 14.71
CA GLY A 226 -24.98 10.84 14.53
C GLY A 226 -25.73 9.51 14.71
N LEU A 227 -25.14 8.41 14.24
CA LEU A 227 -25.68 7.06 14.43
C LEU A 227 -25.59 6.65 15.91
N GLN A 228 -24.43 6.88 16.54
CA GLN A 228 -24.24 6.59 17.96
C GLN A 228 -25.26 7.35 18.83
N PHE A 229 -25.49 8.64 18.54
CA PHE A 229 -26.47 9.45 19.28
C PHE A 229 -27.89 8.94 19.08
N SER A 230 -28.25 8.54 17.85
CA SER A 230 -29.56 7.95 17.55
C SER A 230 -29.78 6.63 18.31
N LEU A 231 -28.74 5.79 18.40
CA LEU A 231 -28.79 4.54 19.17
C LEU A 231 -28.94 4.80 20.68
N ILE A 232 -28.18 5.74 21.24
CA ILE A 232 -28.29 6.11 22.66
C ILE A 232 -29.69 6.68 22.93
N TYR A 233 -30.18 7.57 22.07
CA TYR A 233 -31.53 8.10 22.17
C TYR A 233 -32.59 7.00 22.15
N SER A 234 -32.45 5.98 21.31
CA SER A 234 -33.38 4.84 21.32
C SER A 234 -33.37 4.04 22.63
N MET A 235 -32.27 4.06 23.40
CA MET A 235 -32.14 3.33 24.66
C MET A 235 -32.64 4.12 25.88
N ILE A 236 -32.37 5.42 25.95
CA ILE A 236 -32.61 6.24 27.15
C ILE A 236 -33.47 7.50 26.90
N GLY A 237 -33.96 7.69 25.68
CA GLY A 237 -34.79 8.82 25.29
C GLY A 237 -34.11 10.16 25.55
N ASN A 238 -34.90 11.12 26.04
CA ASN A 238 -34.45 12.50 26.29
C ASN A 238 -33.29 12.62 27.29
N ALA A 239 -32.99 11.59 28.10
CA ALA A 239 -31.82 11.60 28.97
C ALA A 239 -30.51 11.72 28.19
N THR A 240 -30.49 11.32 26.92
CA THR A 240 -29.34 11.47 26.00
C THR A 240 -28.88 12.92 25.92
N TYR A 241 -29.80 13.86 25.74
CA TYR A 241 -29.48 15.28 25.60
C TYR A 241 -28.92 15.90 26.88
N ASN A 242 -29.20 15.31 28.04
CA ASN A 242 -28.62 15.75 29.31
C ASN A 242 -27.18 15.22 29.50
N LEU A 243 -26.90 14.01 29.03
CA LEU A 243 -25.58 13.37 29.17
C LEU A 243 -24.61 13.84 28.08
N ILE A 244 -25.12 14.06 26.87
CA ILE A 244 -24.36 14.45 25.69
C ILE A 244 -25.13 15.60 25.03
N PRO A 245 -25.00 16.83 25.55
CA PRO A 245 -25.68 17.97 24.98
C PRO A 245 -25.18 18.22 23.55
N THR A 246 -26.10 18.44 22.62
CA THR A 246 -25.81 18.70 21.19
C THR A 246 -24.93 19.92 20.98
N PHE A 247 -25.04 20.89 21.89
CA PHE A 247 -24.18 22.06 21.93
C PHE A 247 -23.47 22.12 23.27
N SER A 248 -22.22 22.59 23.25
CA SER A 248 -21.50 22.87 24.48
C SER A 248 -22.32 23.85 25.33
N PRO A 249 -22.58 23.55 26.62
CA PRO A 249 -23.21 24.50 27.53
C PRO A 249 -22.30 25.71 27.78
N VAL A 250 -21.01 25.57 27.50
CA VAL A 250 -20.05 26.67 27.46
C VAL A 250 -20.04 27.27 26.06
N GLN A 251 -20.44 28.53 25.96
CA GLN A 251 -20.39 29.26 24.70
C GLN A 251 -18.97 29.24 24.13
N SER A 252 -18.82 28.62 22.97
CA SER A 252 -17.56 28.56 22.25
C SER A 252 -17.53 29.70 21.25
N TYR A 253 -16.54 30.57 21.35
CA TYR A 253 -16.33 31.66 20.41
C TYR A 253 -15.33 31.19 19.34
N TYR A 254 -15.79 31.04 18.10
CA TYR A 254 -14.87 30.95 16.97
C TYR A 254 -14.27 32.35 16.76
N TYR A 255 -12.95 32.45 16.86
CA TYR A 255 -12.25 33.72 16.73
C TYR A 255 -12.19 34.13 15.26
N ASP A 256 -13.33 34.54 14.69
CA ASP A 256 -13.44 35.29 13.42
C ASP A 256 -14.75 36.11 13.34
N GLY A 257 -15.18 36.66 14.48
CA GLY A 257 -16.23 37.68 14.50
C GLY A 257 -17.69 37.21 14.41
N TYR A 258 -17.98 35.91 14.32
CA TYR A 258 -19.35 35.43 14.48
C TYR A 258 -19.69 35.18 15.96
N SER A 259 -20.41 36.13 16.56
CA SER A 259 -20.93 36.07 17.93
C SER A 259 -22.47 35.95 17.99
N GLY A 260 -23.09 35.49 16.90
CA GLY A 260 -24.54 35.39 16.78
C GLY A 260 -25.14 34.25 17.60
N ALA A 261 -26.40 34.42 18.01
CA ALA A 261 -27.22 33.32 18.53
C ALA A 261 -27.40 32.23 17.46
N PRO A 262 -27.74 30.97 17.85
CA PRO A 262 -28.05 29.90 16.89
C PRO A 262 -29.04 30.40 15.84
N ASN A 263 -28.88 29.98 14.58
CA ASN A 263 -29.79 30.44 13.53
C ASN A 263 -31.24 30.02 13.87
N ALA A 264 -32.22 30.73 13.32
CA ALA A 264 -33.63 30.47 13.60
C ALA A 264 -34.10 29.06 13.19
N THR A 265 -33.39 28.40 12.28
CA THR A 265 -33.65 27.01 11.86
C THR A 265 -33.27 26.01 12.96
N VAL A 266 -32.20 26.28 13.71
CA VAL A 266 -31.73 25.46 14.84
C VAL A 266 -32.65 25.58 16.06
N LEU A 267 -33.35 26.71 16.22
CA LEU A 267 -34.28 26.93 17.33
C LEU A 267 -35.68 26.34 17.09
N ALA A 268 -35.94 25.83 15.88
CA ALA A 268 -37.25 25.34 15.47
C ALA A 268 -37.37 23.80 15.47
N GLU A 269 -36.26 23.07 15.69
CA GLU A 269 -36.20 21.61 15.89
C GLU A 269 -36.04 21.26 17.37
#